data_AF-A0A4V1XKQ1-F1
#
_entry.id   AF-A0A4V1XKQ1-F1
#
_cell.length_a   1.000
_cell.length_b   1.000
_cell.length_c   1.000
_cell.angle_alpha   90.00
_cell.angle_beta   90.00
_cell.angle_gamma   90.00
#
_symmetry.space_group_name_H-M   'P 1'
#
loop_
_entity.id
_entity.type
_entity.pdbx_description
1 polymer ?
#
loop_
_entity_poly.entity_id
_entity_poly.type
_entity_poly.pdbx_seq_one_letter_code
_entity_poly.pdbx_strand_id
1 'polypeptide(L)'
;MSQIQSCPFCGFQAEREYAMLLHMETLHSEDRSPFIVDGEDSGIRAAGVNTASNDEENLVCECPVDGCGEFITLAELDDHVGFHAAEEQPSSEDSDANPVGYPTPRSTSDESAPPRCQERRSETVPAHQRHAETVARWKQILHMSSPLPSSSPKNKKRNSSMTGPRSNEEDMRRRLGKAELGRYAHEDRMPDRLVSLLRNGRYVSSEGIIPVIEQLLRQSPTTCYAYLCHPCVQHISKLRREGGFCGYRNIQMLASYIVGTDAPGAAQFRRKIPSIFRIQDYIENAWDMGINAHGSCEVQAFKNPEPRAAETSLLQTIERYFQSSEHDSRAKVRGTSLPPVYFQHRGHSLTIIGIEKRLDGAMELLVFDPVFRDPDSITRYVGRKVKHKNPDLALKLYRRGDKYLKKYPEFEVLRLG
;
A
#
# COMPACT_ATOMS: atom_id res chain seq x y z
N MET A 1 29.80 37.51 50.74
CA MET A 1 29.96 38.56 49.72
C MET A 1 30.02 37.86 48.38
N SER A 2 28.94 37.90 47.61
CA SER A 2 28.85 37.28 46.28
C SER A 2 29.78 38.04 45.32
N GLN A 3 30.67 37.33 44.63
CA GLN A 3 31.65 37.92 43.73
C GLN A 3 30.98 38.15 42.36
N ILE A 4 30.64 39.41 42.06
CA ILE A 4 30.07 39.81 40.76
C ILE A 4 31.16 39.67 39.69
N GLN A 5 30.88 38.89 38.65
CA GLN A 5 31.74 38.78 37.48
C GLN A 5 31.26 39.74 36.39
N SER A 6 32.19 40.33 35.63
CA SER A 6 31.89 41.21 34.50
C SER A 6 32.36 40.60 33.18
N CYS A 7 31.49 40.58 32.18
CA CYS A 7 31.77 40.14 30.82
C CYS A 7 32.84 41.05 30.18
N PRO A 8 33.95 40.50 29.66
CA PRO A 8 35.04 41.29 29.09
C PRO A 8 34.72 41.91 27.72
N PHE A 9 33.63 41.49 27.07
CA PHE A 9 33.26 41.94 25.72
C PHE A 9 32.29 43.13 25.70
N CYS A 10 31.37 43.20 26.68
CA CYS A 10 30.38 44.27 26.73
C CYS A 10 30.10 44.82 28.14
N GLY A 11 30.85 44.39 29.15
CA GLY A 11 30.75 44.91 30.52
C GLY A 11 29.51 44.46 31.31
N PHE A 12 28.72 43.51 30.79
CA PHE A 12 27.58 42.93 31.51
C PHE A 12 28.03 42.29 32.82
N GLN A 13 27.33 42.55 33.93
CA GLN A 13 27.69 42.03 35.26
C GLN A 13 26.69 40.99 35.73
N ALA A 14 27.17 39.85 36.19
CA ALA A 14 26.33 38.80 36.75
C ALA A 14 26.90 38.26 38.07
N GLU A 15 26.00 38.00 39.01
CA GLU A 15 26.33 37.42 40.31
C GLU A 15 26.52 35.91 40.28
N ARG A 16 26.02 35.23 39.23
CA ARG A 16 26.09 33.78 39.08
C ARG A 16 26.80 33.42 37.77
N GLU A 17 27.77 32.53 37.87
CA GLU A 17 28.59 32.05 36.75
C GLU A 17 27.73 31.52 35.58
N TYR A 18 26.65 30.78 35.89
CA TYR A 18 25.73 30.29 34.88
C TYR A 18 25.07 31.42 34.05
N ALA A 19 24.75 32.55 34.69
CA ALA A 19 24.17 33.69 33.97
C ALA A 19 25.22 34.40 33.10
N MET A 20 26.49 34.39 33.50
CA MET A 20 27.60 34.92 32.68
C MET A 20 27.86 34.03 31.47
N LEU A 21 27.86 32.70 31.66
CA LEU A 21 28.06 31.74 30.58
C LEU A 21 26.92 31.82 29.55
N LEU A 22 25.66 31.88 30.01
CA LEU A 22 24.52 32.06 29.11
C LEU A 22 24.62 33.39 28.34
N HIS A 23 25.01 34.47 29.00
CA HIS A 23 25.24 35.77 28.33
C HIS A 23 26.34 35.69 27.26
N MET A 24 27.47 35.05 27.56
CA MET A 24 28.56 34.90 26.59
C MET A 24 28.17 34.02 25.40
N GLU A 25 27.46 32.92 25.65
CA GLU A 25 27.00 32.00 24.60
C GLU A 25 25.89 32.59 23.73
N THR A 26 25.06 33.48 24.28
CA THR A 26 23.94 34.11 23.56
C THR A 26 24.35 35.29 22.70
N LEU A 27 25.31 36.10 23.16
CA LEU A 27 25.60 37.40 22.55
C LEU A 27 27.01 37.51 21.96
N HIS A 28 27.92 36.60 22.31
CA HIS A 28 29.34 36.66 21.89
C HIS A 28 29.85 35.33 21.31
N SER A 29 28.98 34.35 21.05
CA SER A 29 29.35 33.14 20.31
C SER A 29 29.50 33.46 18.82
N GLU A 30 30.51 32.88 18.17
CA GLU A 30 30.78 33.11 16.75
C GLU A 30 29.73 32.46 15.82
N ASP A 31 28.95 31.49 16.32
CA ASP A 31 27.90 30.74 15.60
C ASP A 31 26.53 30.81 16.32
N ARG A 32 25.42 30.83 15.57
CA ARG A 32 24.04 30.88 16.10
C ARG A 32 23.75 29.69 17.04
N SER A 33 23.53 29.96 18.32
CA SER A 33 23.22 28.94 19.32
C SER A 33 21.88 28.24 19.02
N PRO A 34 21.83 26.89 18.97
CA PRO A 34 20.62 26.13 18.66
C PRO A 34 19.56 26.15 19.77
N PHE A 35 19.85 26.79 20.90
CA PHE A 35 18.94 26.92 22.04
C PHE A 35 18.30 28.30 22.18
N ILE A 36 18.60 29.23 21.27
CA ILE A 36 18.00 30.57 21.25
C ILE A 36 17.08 30.67 20.04
N VAL A 37 15.79 30.81 20.31
CA VAL A 37 14.81 31.23 19.30
C VAL A 37 14.95 32.74 19.18
N ASP A 38 15.40 33.25 18.02
CA ASP A 38 15.51 34.69 17.77
C ASP A 38 14.13 35.35 17.98
N GLY A 39 13.99 36.03 19.12
CA GLY A 39 12.77 36.65 19.60
C GLY A 39 12.56 38.06 19.05
N GLU A 40 12.56 38.21 17.73
CA GLU A 40 11.96 39.35 17.03
C GLU A 40 11.12 38.88 15.84
N ASP A 41 10.32 37.84 16.08
CA ASP A 41 9.05 37.64 15.38
C ASP A 41 8.03 37.00 16.34
N SER A 42 7.66 37.78 17.37
CA SER A 42 6.71 37.36 18.40
C SER A 42 5.27 37.47 17.89
N GLY A 43 4.74 36.35 17.40
CA GLY A 43 3.35 36.20 16.98
C GLY A 43 2.71 34.88 17.40
N ILE A 44 3.06 34.30 18.55
CA ILE A 44 2.27 33.20 19.13
C ILE A 44 1.12 33.78 19.96
N ARG A 45 -0.08 33.76 19.38
CA ARG A 45 -1.32 33.55 20.15
C ARG A 45 -1.77 32.13 19.93
N ALA A 46 -1.51 31.27 20.92
CA ALA A 46 -2.31 30.09 21.15
C ALA A 46 -3.67 30.55 21.69
N ALA A 47 -4.71 30.48 20.85
CA ALA A 47 -6.08 30.06 21.17
C ALA A 47 -7.06 30.55 20.08
N GLY A 48 -7.60 29.59 19.32
CA GLY A 48 -8.98 29.66 18.83
C GLY A 48 -9.24 30.11 17.39
N VAL A 49 -9.49 29.11 16.54
CA VAL A 49 -10.59 29.07 15.55
C VAL A 49 -10.40 29.78 14.18
N ASN A 50 -10.43 28.90 13.15
CA ASN A 50 -10.80 29.06 11.74
C ASN A 50 -9.75 29.50 10.70
N THR A 51 -9.06 28.51 10.12
CA THR A 51 -9.31 28.09 8.71
C THR A 51 -8.80 26.65 8.54
N ALA A 52 -9.70 25.74 8.18
CA ALA A 52 -9.39 24.34 7.87
C ALA A 52 -8.70 24.25 6.50
N SER A 53 -7.46 23.76 6.46
CA SER A 53 -6.85 23.17 5.26
C SER A 53 -6.29 21.79 5.61
N ASN A 54 -6.78 20.78 4.90
CA ASN A 54 -6.61 19.32 5.09
C ASN A 54 -5.16 18.77 4.93
N ASP A 55 -4.11 19.50 5.32
CA ASP A 55 -2.74 19.16 4.91
C ASP A 55 -1.88 18.46 5.97
N GLU A 56 -2.26 18.44 7.25
CA GLU A 56 -1.49 17.71 8.30
C GLU A 56 -1.69 16.18 8.25
N GLU A 57 -2.85 15.71 7.77
CA GLU A 57 -3.14 14.26 7.62
C GLU A 57 -2.35 13.61 6.46
N ASN A 58 -1.58 14.39 5.70
CA ASN A 58 -0.90 13.96 4.49
C ASN A 58 0.62 13.76 4.67
N LEU A 59 1.14 13.96 5.89
CA LEU A 59 2.56 13.70 6.15
C LEU A 59 2.87 12.21 6.04
N VAL A 60 3.85 11.89 5.20
CA VAL A 60 4.37 10.55 4.97
C VAL A 60 5.75 10.44 5.62
N CYS A 61 6.01 9.32 6.28
CA CYS A 61 7.29 9.00 6.91
C CYS A 61 7.83 7.66 6.40
N GLU A 62 9.15 7.46 6.50
CA GLU A 62 9.75 6.14 6.30
C GLU A 62 9.58 5.31 7.57
N CYS A 63 9.20 4.05 7.41
CA CYS A 63 9.07 3.11 8.52
C CYS A 63 10.41 2.98 9.28
N PRO A 64 10.41 3.09 10.62
CA PRO A 64 11.63 3.03 11.43
C PRO A 64 12.20 1.61 11.57
N VAL A 65 11.50 0.57 11.10
CA VAL A 65 11.96 -0.82 11.19
C VAL A 65 13.04 -1.09 10.14
N ASP A 66 14.20 -1.55 10.61
CA ASP A 66 15.38 -1.75 9.78
C ASP A 66 15.09 -2.68 8.59
N GLY A 67 15.31 -2.14 7.39
CA GLY A 67 15.15 -2.88 6.14
C GLY A 67 13.70 -3.07 5.68
N CYS A 68 12.72 -2.41 6.30
CA CYS A 68 11.37 -2.26 5.74
C CYS A 68 11.43 -1.36 4.50
N GLY A 69 11.78 -0.08 4.67
CA GLY A 69 11.91 0.89 3.58
C GLY A 69 10.56 1.32 2.96
N GLU A 70 9.47 1.15 3.70
CA GLU A 70 8.14 1.58 3.32
C GLU A 70 7.87 3.02 3.71
N PHE A 71 7.15 3.73 2.84
CA PHE A 71 6.68 5.08 3.09
C PHE A 71 5.19 5.02 3.44
N ILE A 72 4.85 5.41 4.66
CA ILE A 72 3.51 5.28 5.23
C ILE A 72 3.05 6.61 5.80
N THR A 73 1.74 6.85 5.78
CA THR A 73 1.17 8.03 6.42
C THR A 73 1.37 7.96 7.94
N LEU A 74 1.46 9.11 8.61
CA LEU A 74 1.54 9.13 10.07
C LEU A 74 0.35 8.40 10.73
N ALA A 75 -0.82 8.42 10.09
CA ALA A 75 -2.01 7.69 10.56
C ALA A 75 -1.84 6.16 10.51
N GLU A 76 -0.99 5.65 9.63
CA GLU A 76 -0.74 4.21 9.44
C GLU A 76 0.46 3.69 10.23
N LEU A 77 1.32 4.58 10.72
CA LEU A 77 2.60 4.22 11.35
C LEU A 77 2.45 3.21 12.48
N ASP A 78 1.56 3.47 13.44
CA ASP A 78 1.38 2.60 14.62
C ASP A 78 0.89 1.20 14.23
N ASP A 79 -0.08 1.12 13.30
CA ASP A 79 -0.60 -0.15 12.83
C ASP A 79 0.47 -0.92 12.04
N HIS A 80 1.18 -0.23 11.15
CA HIS A 80 2.26 -0.79 10.35
C HIS A 80 3.38 -1.36 11.21
N VAL A 81 3.85 -0.59 12.20
CA VAL A 81 4.85 -1.07 13.18
C VAL A 81 4.28 -2.24 13.99
N GLY A 82 3.00 -2.19 14.35
CA GLY A 82 2.31 -3.30 15.03
C GLY A 82 2.18 -4.58 14.19
N PHE A 83 2.26 -4.50 12.87
CA PHE A 83 2.28 -5.65 11.96
C PHE A 83 3.68 -6.27 11.81
N HIS A 84 4.76 -5.49 11.91
CA HIS A 84 6.13 -6.05 12.00
C HIS A 84 6.26 -7.01 13.17
N ALA A 85 5.69 -6.67 14.33
CA ALA A 85 5.67 -7.56 15.50
C ALA A 85 4.88 -8.86 15.26
N ALA A 86 3.95 -8.89 14.30
CA ALA A 86 3.22 -10.09 13.90
C ALA A 86 3.98 -10.90 12.83
N GLU A 87 4.72 -10.23 11.94
CA GLU A 87 5.60 -10.84 10.93
C GLU A 87 6.83 -11.51 11.57
N GLU A 88 7.43 -10.89 12.58
CA GLU A 88 8.64 -11.40 13.24
C GLU A 88 8.38 -12.55 14.22
N GLN A 89 7.12 -12.94 14.48
CA GLN A 89 6.78 -13.95 15.48
C GLN A 89 7.53 -15.27 15.24
N PRO A 90 8.57 -15.58 16.04
CA PRO A 90 9.34 -16.79 15.87
C PRO A 90 8.52 -17.98 16.38
N SER A 91 8.82 -19.17 15.85
CA SER A 91 8.09 -20.42 16.14
C SER A 91 8.20 -20.96 17.57
N SER A 92 8.74 -20.18 18.52
CA SER A 92 9.06 -20.66 19.87
C SER A 92 7.81 -20.98 20.69
N GLU A 93 7.74 -22.25 21.11
CA GLU A 93 6.85 -22.87 22.11
C GLU A 93 5.53 -23.53 21.65
N ASP A 94 5.51 -24.16 20.47
CA ASP A 94 4.63 -25.31 20.24
C ASP A 94 5.48 -26.60 20.15
N SER A 95 5.77 -27.18 21.32
CA SER A 95 6.33 -28.52 21.46
C SER A 95 5.26 -29.56 21.10
N ASP A 96 5.13 -29.88 19.80
CA ASP A 96 4.62 -31.18 19.30
C ASP A 96 4.63 -31.28 17.75
N ALA A 97 5.76 -30.99 17.11
CA ALA A 97 5.94 -31.34 15.70
C ALA A 97 7.33 -31.91 15.44
N ASN A 98 7.38 -33.22 15.14
CA ASN A 98 8.58 -33.90 14.67
C ASN A 98 9.20 -33.17 13.45
N PRO A 99 10.53 -33.09 13.35
CA PRO A 99 11.19 -32.42 12.23
C PRO A 99 11.08 -33.30 10.98
N VAL A 100 10.29 -32.84 10.01
CA VAL A 100 10.29 -33.37 8.64
C VAL A 100 10.38 -32.18 7.68
N GLY A 101 11.36 -32.28 6.77
CA GLY A 101 11.92 -31.24 5.91
C GLY A 101 10.96 -30.13 5.48
N TYR A 102 11.36 -28.90 5.79
CA TYR A 102 10.71 -27.66 5.36
C TYR A 102 10.65 -27.59 3.82
N PRO A 103 9.49 -27.26 3.22
CA PRO A 103 9.49 -26.60 1.93
C PRO A 103 10.01 -25.17 2.14
N THR A 104 11.18 -24.88 1.60
CA THR A 104 11.74 -23.53 1.52
C THR A 104 10.80 -22.62 0.72
N PRO A 105 10.64 -21.32 1.05
CA PRO A 105 9.96 -20.36 0.18
C PRO A 105 10.56 -20.44 -1.22
N ARG A 106 9.73 -20.81 -2.20
CA ARG A 106 10.20 -21.07 -3.56
C ARG A 106 10.51 -19.72 -4.20
N SER A 107 11.78 -19.37 -4.31
CA SER A 107 12.23 -18.35 -5.26
C SER A 107 12.02 -18.93 -6.65
N THR A 108 10.95 -18.56 -7.34
CA THR A 108 10.75 -18.99 -8.72
C THR A 108 11.73 -18.22 -9.61
N SER A 109 12.81 -18.89 -10.01
CA SER A 109 13.68 -18.45 -11.10
C SER A 109 13.57 -19.47 -12.22
N ASP A 110 12.92 -19.12 -13.33
CA ASP A 110 12.97 -19.96 -14.53
C ASP A 110 12.81 -19.10 -15.78
N GLU A 111 13.93 -18.50 -16.19
CA GLU A 111 14.15 -18.01 -17.56
C GLU A 111 15.36 -18.76 -18.13
N SER A 112 15.11 -19.98 -18.62
CA SER A 112 16.09 -20.70 -19.45
C SER A 112 15.94 -20.24 -20.90
N ALA A 113 17.07 -19.88 -21.51
CA ALA A 113 17.20 -19.36 -22.86
C ALA A 113 16.59 -20.29 -23.95
N PRO A 114 16.08 -19.74 -25.07
CA PRO A 114 15.45 -20.56 -26.12
C PRO A 114 16.50 -21.28 -26.99
N PRO A 115 16.17 -22.43 -27.60
CA PRO A 115 17.04 -23.07 -28.57
C PRO A 115 17.01 -22.31 -29.90
N ARG A 116 18.19 -22.26 -30.52
CA ARG A 116 18.51 -21.61 -31.79
C ARG A 116 17.73 -22.26 -32.94
N CYS A 117 16.89 -21.51 -33.63
CA CYS A 117 16.36 -21.88 -34.95
C CYS A 117 16.31 -20.66 -35.88
N GLN A 118 16.53 -20.92 -37.17
CA GLN A 118 17.09 -20.02 -38.18
C GLN A 118 16.19 -18.87 -38.64
N GLU A 119 16.90 -17.82 -39.07
CA GLU A 119 16.51 -16.54 -39.67
C GLU A 119 15.24 -16.48 -40.52
N ARG A 120 14.39 -15.48 -40.22
CA ARG A 120 13.84 -14.58 -41.24
C ARG A 120 13.98 -13.13 -40.77
N ARG A 121 14.70 -12.34 -41.55
CA ARG A 121 15.02 -10.94 -41.34
C ARG A 121 13.73 -10.11 -41.37
N SER A 122 13.43 -9.45 -40.25
CA SER A 122 12.55 -8.28 -40.19
C SER A 122 13.18 -7.34 -39.17
N GLU A 123 13.49 -6.12 -39.59
CA GLU A 123 14.28 -5.16 -38.83
C GLU A 123 13.58 -4.80 -37.50
N THR A 124 14.04 -5.40 -36.40
CA THR A 124 13.55 -5.07 -35.06
C THR A 124 14.43 -4.00 -34.42
N VAL A 125 13.83 -2.84 -34.17
CA VAL A 125 14.46 -1.76 -33.39
C VAL A 125 14.70 -2.22 -31.93
N PRO A 126 15.88 -1.97 -31.33
CA PRO A 126 16.24 -2.34 -29.97
C PRO A 126 15.26 -1.82 -28.90
N ALA A 127 15.00 -2.62 -27.86
CA ALA A 127 14.05 -2.31 -26.79
C ALA A 127 14.32 -0.97 -26.07
N HIS A 128 15.58 -0.50 -26.04
CA HIS A 128 15.92 0.80 -25.45
C HIS A 128 15.35 1.99 -26.26
N GLN A 129 15.22 1.85 -27.58
CA GLN A 129 14.69 2.88 -28.47
C GLN A 129 13.16 2.95 -28.41
N ARG A 130 12.48 1.81 -28.22
CA ARG A 130 11.03 1.78 -27.98
C ARG A 130 10.65 2.56 -26.72
N HIS A 131 11.46 2.46 -25.67
CA HIS A 131 11.22 3.19 -24.43
C HIS A 131 11.36 4.72 -24.62
N ALA A 132 12.25 5.17 -25.50
CA ALA A 132 12.40 6.60 -25.83
C ALA A 132 11.23 7.14 -26.70
N GLU A 133 10.74 6.33 -27.64
CA GLU A 133 9.55 6.64 -28.45
C GLU A 133 8.28 6.69 -27.60
N THR A 134 8.15 5.79 -26.62
CA THR A 134 7.08 5.81 -25.61
C THR A 134 7.14 7.11 -24.79
N VAL A 135 8.29 7.50 -24.25
CA VAL A 135 8.45 8.77 -23.52
C VAL A 135 8.08 9.98 -24.39
N ALA A 136 8.42 9.98 -25.68
CA ALA A 136 8.05 11.05 -26.60
C ALA A 136 6.52 11.12 -26.83
N ARG A 137 5.85 9.96 -26.92
CA ARG A 137 4.39 9.86 -27.09
C ARG A 137 3.63 10.34 -25.84
N TRP A 138 4.19 10.09 -24.65
CA TRP A 138 3.65 10.63 -23.39
C TRP A 138 3.73 12.17 -23.33
N LYS A 139 4.78 12.79 -23.89
CA LYS A 139 4.91 14.25 -23.96
C LYS A 139 3.86 14.91 -24.87
N GLN A 140 3.45 14.23 -25.94
CA GLN A 140 2.42 14.73 -26.87
C GLN A 140 1.00 14.62 -26.29
N ILE A 141 0.70 13.55 -25.56
CA ILE A 141 -0.63 13.29 -24.98
C ILE A 141 -0.94 14.25 -23.81
N LEU A 142 0.08 14.72 -23.09
CA LEU A 142 -0.10 15.54 -21.88
C LEU A 142 -0.09 17.06 -22.09
N HIS A 143 0.03 17.59 -23.32
CA HIS A 143 0.09 19.04 -23.60
C HIS A 143 1.00 19.81 -22.60
N MET A 144 2.24 19.34 -22.41
CA MET A 144 3.20 20.03 -21.57
C MET A 144 3.77 21.23 -22.35
N SER A 145 3.32 22.45 -22.03
CA SER A 145 3.95 23.67 -22.56
C SER A 145 5.27 23.92 -21.84
N SER A 146 6.36 24.10 -22.60
CA SER A 146 7.68 24.47 -22.07
C SER A 146 7.62 25.79 -21.27
N PRO A 147 8.41 25.96 -20.20
CA PRO A 147 8.45 27.22 -19.48
C PRO A 147 9.32 28.24 -20.23
N LEU A 148 8.75 29.40 -20.53
CA LEU A 148 9.46 30.63 -20.87
C LEU A 148 8.85 31.79 -20.07
N PRO A 149 9.60 32.87 -19.83
CA PRO A 149 9.76 33.47 -18.52
C PRO A 149 8.83 34.65 -18.23
N SER A 150 8.81 35.02 -16.96
CA SER A 150 8.14 36.14 -16.28
C SER A 150 7.58 37.28 -17.14
N SER A 151 6.28 37.55 -16.98
CA SER A 151 5.75 38.91 -16.77
C SER A 151 4.28 38.88 -16.35
N SER A 152 3.98 39.38 -15.16
CA SER A 152 2.65 39.76 -14.65
C SER A 152 2.07 40.98 -15.43
N PRO A 153 0.90 41.54 -15.09
CA PRO A 153 -0.39 40.95 -14.65
C PRO A 153 -1.61 41.58 -15.37
N LYS A 154 -2.74 40.88 -15.59
CA LYS A 154 -4.06 41.55 -15.76
C LYS A 154 -5.27 40.71 -15.27
N ASN A 155 -5.73 41.08 -14.07
CA ASN A 155 -7.12 41.40 -13.69
C ASN A 155 -8.28 40.87 -14.57
N LYS A 156 -9.17 40.01 -14.01
CA LYS A 156 -10.63 40.08 -14.25
C LYS A 156 -11.47 39.20 -13.30
N LYS A 157 -12.18 39.90 -12.42
CA LYS A 157 -13.58 39.77 -11.97
C LYS A 157 -14.20 38.36 -11.80
N ARG A 158 -14.55 38.10 -10.53
CA ARG A 158 -15.66 37.26 -10.06
C ARG A 158 -16.94 37.54 -10.87
N ASN A 159 -17.63 36.47 -11.28
CA ASN A 159 -19.09 36.48 -11.39
C ASN A 159 -19.63 35.12 -10.94
N SER A 160 -20.44 35.18 -9.89
CA SER A 160 -21.31 34.13 -9.39
C SER A 160 -22.47 33.90 -10.34
N SER A 161 -22.81 32.65 -10.63
CA SER A 161 -24.20 32.30 -10.94
C SER A 161 -24.49 30.85 -10.55
N MET A 162 -25.58 30.72 -9.79
CA MET A 162 -26.22 29.51 -9.33
C MET A 162 -26.71 28.64 -10.48
N THR A 163 -26.48 27.32 -10.43
CA THR A 163 -27.34 26.33 -11.10
C THR A 163 -27.33 24.99 -10.35
N GLY A 164 -28.50 24.63 -9.80
CA GLY A 164 -29.13 23.30 -9.63
C GLY A 164 -28.35 22.08 -9.09
N PRO A 165 -28.97 21.23 -8.24
CA PRO A 165 -28.35 19.99 -7.80
C PRO A 165 -28.27 19.01 -8.98
N ARG A 166 -27.06 18.76 -9.47
CA ARG A 166 -26.78 17.66 -10.40
C ARG A 166 -26.59 16.36 -9.62
N SER A 167 -27.16 15.30 -10.17
CA SER A 167 -27.26 13.93 -9.69
C SER A 167 -25.98 13.34 -9.07
N ASN A 168 -26.15 12.67 -7.92
CA ASN A 168 -25.13 11.87 -7.20
C ASN A 168 -24.46 10.74 -8.00
N GLU A 169 -24.90 10.45 -9.23
CA GLU A 169 -24.32 9.36 -10.05
C GLU A 169 -22.99 9.73 -10.73
N GLU A 170 -22.73 11.00 -11.03
CA GLU A 170 -21.48 11.42 -11.68
C GLU A 170 -20.29 11.48 -10.70
N ASP A 171 -20.55 11.70 -9.40
CA ASP A 171 -19.50 11.78 -8.38
C ASP A 171 -18.99 10.39 -7.95
N MET A 172 -19.81 9.33 -8.12
CA MET A 172 -19.40 7.93 -7.90
C MET A 172 -18.36 7.42 -8.90
N ARG A 173 -18.14 8.11 -10.03
CA ARG A 173 -17.20 7.67 -11.09
C ARG A 173 -15.83 8.32 -11.03
N ARG A 174 -15.59 9.25 -10.10
CA ARG A 174 -14.30 9.94 -10.00
C ARG A 174 -13.27 9.00 -9.36
N ARG A 175 -12.35 8.47 -10.17
CA ARG A 175 -11.25 7.62 -9.71
C ARG A 175 -10.28 8.39 -8.79
N LEU A 176 -9.58 7.69 -7.90
CA LEU A 176 -8.46 8.24 -7.12
C LEU A 176 -7.44 8.91 -8.06
N GLY A 177 -6.90 10.06 -7.63
CA GLY A 177 -6.14 10.97 -8.47
C GLY A 177 -4.65 10.60 -8.61
N LYS A 178 -3.95 11.25 -9.57
CA LYS A 178 -2.49 11.05 -9.78
C LYS A 178 -1.60 11.49 -8.62
N ALA A 179 -2.14 12.30 -7.69
CA ALA A 179 -1.42 12.75 -6.49
C ALA A 179 -1.06 11.61 -5.52
N GLU A 180 -1.59 10.41 -5.76
CA GLU A 180 -1.51 9.25 -4.85
C GLU A 180 -0.55 8.16 -5.35
N LEU A 181 0.12 8.38 -6.48
CA LEU A 181 1.03 7.41 -7.13
C LEU A 181 2.41 7.28 -6.43
N GLY A 182 2.57 7.84 -5.22
CA GLY A 182 3.80 7.82 -4.42
C GLY A 182 4.89 8.79 -4.91
N ARG A 183 6.01 8.87 -4.18
CA ARG A 183 7.13 9.81 -4.46
C ARG A 183 7.69 9.70 -5.89
N TYR A 184 7.57 8.51 -6.48
CA TYR A 184 8.07 8.19 -7.82
C TYR A 184 7.01 8.34 -8.92
N ALA A 185 5.81 8.82 -8.59
CA ALA A 185 4.74 9.12 -9.55
C ALA A 185 5.19 10.03 -10.71
N HIS A 186 6.19 10.85 -10.45
CA HIS A 186 6.71 11.87 -11.35
C HIS A 186 8.09 11.50 -11.95
N GLU A 187 8.62 10.31 -11.62
CA GLU A 187 9.85 9.84 -12.24
C GLU A 187 9.57 9.26 -13.63
N ASP A 188 10.25 9.80 -14.64
CA ASP A 188 10.09 9.35 -16.03
C ASP A 188 10.57 7.91 -16.24
N ARG A 189 11.44 7.38 -15.37
CA ARG A 189 12.04 6.04 -15.46
C ARG A 189 12.32 5.45 -14.09
N MET A 190 12.09 4.14 -13.96
CA MET A 190 12.45 3.37 -12.77
C MET A 190 13.97 3.39 -12.53
N PRO A 191 14.44 3.59 -11.28
CA PRO A 191 15.87 3.58 -10.96
C PRO A 191 16.55 2.26 -11.35
N ASP A 192 17.77 2.32 -11.90
CA ASP A 192 18.49 1.14 -12.42
C ASP A 192 18.72 0.06 -11.35
N ARG A 193 18.92 0.46 -10.08
CA ARG A 193 19.02 -0.47 -8.94
C ARG A 193 17.74 -1.28 -8.77
N LEU A 194 16.57 -0.64 -8.86
CA LEU A 194 15.28 -1.28 -8.72
C LEU A 194 14.97 -2.17 -9.94
N VAL A 195 15.32 -1.71 -11.15
CA VAL A 195 15.25 -2.54 -12.36
C VAL A 195 16.10 -3.80 -12.20
N SER A 196 17.33 -3.69 -11.71
CA SER A 196 18.21 -4.84 -11.44
C SER A 196 17.60 -5.79 -10.39
N LEU A 197 17.04 -5.23 -9.31
CA LEU A 197 16.36 -5.98 -8.25
C LEU A 197 15.17 -6.78 -8.81
N LEU A 198 14.33 -6.15 -9.63
CA LEU A 198 13.13 -6.77 -10.22
C LEU A 198 13.45 -7.71 -11.38
N ARG A 199 14.52 -7.44 -12.16
CA ARG A 199 14.98 -8.30 -13.28
C ARG A 199 15.50 -9.64 -12.82
N ASN A 200 15.99 -9.72 -11.57
CA ASN A 200 16.29 -11.02 -10.97
C ASN A 200 15.03 -11.89 -10.81
N GLY A 201 13.83 -11.36 -11.09
CA GLY A 201 12.57 -12.09 -11.18
C GLY A 201 12.04 -12.57 -9.84
N ARG A 202 12.71 -12.19 -8.75
CA ARG A 202 12.42 -12.72 -7.43
C ARG A 202 11.23 -11.99 -6.84
N TYR A 203 10.26 -12.77 -6.45
CA TYR A 203 9.23 -12.36 -5.51
C TYR A 203 9.12 -13.47 -4.49
N VAL A 204 8.70 -13.11 -3.29
CA VAL A 204 8.43 -14.12 -2.26
C VAL A 204 6.97 -14.47 -2.42
N SER A 205 6.72 -15.75 -2.69
CA SER A 205 5.36 -16.26 -2.79
C SER A 205 5.16 -17.42 -1.84
N SER A 206 3.99 -17.42 -1.20
CA SER A 206 3.54 -18.45 -0.29
C SER A 206 2.24 -19.05 -0.81
N GLU A 207 2.26 -20.37 -1.03
CA GLU A 207 1.09 -21.14 -1.43
C GLU A 207 0.44 -21.79 -0.20
N GLY A 208 -0.86 -22.03 -0.25
CA GLY A 208 -1.56 -22.79 0.80
C GLY A 208 -1.79 -22.02 2.11
N ILE A 209 -1.62 -20.69 2.11
CA ILE A 209 -1.90 -19.85 3.28
C ILE A 209 -3.40 -19.75 3.56
N ILE A 210 -4.26 -19.66 2.55
CA ILE A 210 -5.73 -19.61 2.74
C ILE A 210 -6.25 -20.83 3.52
N PRO A 211 -5.88 -22.08 3.19
CA PRO A 211 -6.22 -23.25 4.02
C PRO A 211 -5.74 -23.17 5.48
N VAL A 212 -4.61 -22.50 5.75
CA VAL A 212 -4.11 -22.30 7.12
C VAL A 212 -4.99 -21.27 7.84
N ILE A 213 -5.30 -20.15 7.20
CA ILE A 213 -6.22 -19.11 7.70
C ILE A 213 -7.61 -19.71 7.98
N GLU A 214 -8.11 -20.55 7.08
CA GLU A 214 -9.38 -21.26 7.26
C GLU A 214 -9.41 -22.08 8.56
N GLN A 215 -8.35 -22.85 8.82
CA GLN A 215 -8.24 -23.66 10.03
C GLN A 215 -8.09 -22.80 11.30
N LEU A 216 -7.42 -21.65 11.21
CA LEU A 216 -7.30 -20.69 12.31
C LEU A 216 -8.65 -20.03 12.63
N LEU A 217 -9.42 -19.61 11.62
CA LEU A 217 -10.75 -19.02 11.79
C LEU A 217 -11.74 -20.03 12.41
N ARG A 218 -11.64 -21.32 12.06
CA ARG A 218 -12.43 -22.36 12.71
C ARG A 218 -12.12 -22.45 14.21
N GLN A 219 -10.85 -22.34 14.58
CA GLN A 219 -10.37 -22.37 15.98
C GLN A 219 -10.62 -21.07 16.74
N SER A 220 -10.78 -19.93 16.06
CA SER A 220 -10.98 -18.64 16.71
C SER A 220 -12.25 -18.63 17.56
N PRO A 221 -12.19 -18.27 18.86
CA PRO A 221 -13.37 -18.13 19.69
C PRO A 221 -14.16 -16.86 19.36
N THR A 222 -13.58 -15.90 18.64
CA THR A 222 -14.24 -14.61 18.35
C THR A 222 -14.90 -14.57 16.97
N THR A 223 -14.55 -15.46 16.05
CA THR A 223 -15.21 -15.62 14.75
C THR A 223 -16.63 -16.18 14.92
N CYS A 224 -17.64 -15.45 14.45
CA CYS A 224 -19.00 -15.96 14.26
C CYS A 224 -19.07 -16.78 12.97
N TYR A 225 -18.71 -16.14 11.85
CA TYR A 225 -18.51 -16.81 10.58
C TYR A 225 -17.51 -16.07 9.70
N ALA A 226 -16.98 -16.76 8.69
CA ALA A 226 -16.14 -16.14 7.68
C ALA A 226 -16.38 -16.73 6.29
N TYR A 227 -16.13 -15.93 5.26
CA TYR A 227 -16.04 -16.36 3.87
C TYR A 227 -14.60 -16.19 3.38
N LEU A 228 -14.14 -17.11 2.54
CA LEU A 228 -12.82 -17.07 1.92
C LEU A 228 -12.94 -17.27 0.40
N CYS A 229 -12.07 -16.60 -0.36
CA CYS A 229 -11.89 -16.84 -1.78
C CYS A 229 -11.28 -18.21 -2.06
N HIS A 230 -11.09 -18.53 -3.33
CA HIS A 230 -10.55 -19.82 -3.75
C HIS A 230 -9.16 -20.08 -3.15
N PRO A 231 -8.90 -21.30 -2.61
CA PRO A 231 -7.67 -21.60 -1.85
C PRO A 231 -6.37 -21.61 -2.66
N CYS A 232 -6.45 -21.55 -4.00
CA CYS A 232 -5.26 -21.51 -4.87
C CYS A 232 -4.58 -20.13 -4.93
N VAL A 233 -5.20 -19.08 -4.40
CA VAL A 233 -4.60 -17.75 -4.39
C VAL A 233 -3.32 -17.79 -3.57
N GLN A 234 -2.24 -17.34 -4.19
CA GLN A 234 -0.93 -17.26 -3.56
C GLN A 234 -0.75 -15.89 -2.93
N HIS A 235 -0.18 -15.84 -1.72
CA HIS A 235 0.29 -14.57 -1.17
C HIS A 235 1.61 -14.19 -1.85
N ILE A 236 1.75 -12.93 -2.27
CA ILE A 236 2.95 -12.43 -2.93
C ILE A 236 3.38 -11.14 -2.23
N SER A 237 4.53 -11.20 -1.54
CA SER A 237 5.09 -10.06 -0.85
C SER A 237 6.10 -9.31 -1.71
N LYS A 238 6.31 -8.05 -1.38
CA LYS A 238 7.38 -7.21 -1.88
C LYS A 238 8.74 -7.70 -1.40
N LEU A 239 9.75 -7.33 -2.17
CA LEU A 239 11.13 -7.37 -1.77
C LEU A 239 11.41 -6.20 -0.82
N ARG A 240 12.39 -6.37 0.06
CA ARG A 240 12.84 -5.30 0.96
C ARG A 240 13.32 -4.11 0.13
N ARG A 241 12.86 -2.89 0.48
CA ARG A 241 13.19 -1.64 -0.23
C ARG A 241 12.73 -1.61 -1.70
N GLU A 242 11.67 -2.35 -2.04
CA GLU A 242 11.04 -2.28 -3.36
C GLU A 242 10.23 -1.00 -3.56
N GLY A 243 9.67 -0.43 -2.49
CA GLY A 243 8.88 0.82 -2.53
C GLY A 243 7.43 0.60 -2.97
N GLY A 244 6.84 1.58 -3.67
CA GLY A 244 5.40 1.69 -3.99
C GLY A 244 4.82 0.69 -5.01
N PHE A 245 5.29 -0.55 -5.05
CA PHE A 245 4.89 -1.57 -6.02
C PHE A 245 3.74 -2.48 -5.53
N CYS A 246 3.05 -2.11 -4.46
CA CYS A 246 1.94 -2.91 -3.90
C CYS A 246 0.87 -3.23 -4.96
N GLY A 247 0.53 -2.29 -5.84
CA GLY A 247 -0.45 -2.51 -6.91
C GLY A 247 -0.06 -3.64 -7.87
N TYR A 248 1.22 -3.73 -8.26
CA TYR A 248 1.70 -4.82 -9.10
C TYR A 248 1.67 -6.17 -8.39
N ARG A 249 2.03 -6.21 -7.09
CA ARG A 249 1.99 -7.45 -6.30
C ARG A 249 0.55 -7.95 -6.12
N ASN A 250 -0.40 -7.05 -5.89
CA ASN A 250 -1.82 -7.38 -5.87
C ASN A 250 -2.30 -7.92 -7.23
N ILE A 251 -1.89 -7.32 -8.36
CA ILE A 251 -2.17 -7.90 -9.69
C ILE A 251 -1.60 -9.31 -9.82
N GLN A 252 -0.39 -9.56 -9.32
CA GLN A 252 0.19 -10.90 -9.32
C GLN A 252 -0.63 -11.89 -8.46
N MET A 253 -1.17 -11.45 -7.31
CA MET A 253 -2.06 -12.28 -6.49
C MET A 253 -3.38 -12.59 -7.21
N LEU A 254 -4.01 -11.63 -7.88
CA LEU A 254 -5.17 -11.89 -8.74
C LEU A 254 -4.81 -12.83 -9.90
N ALA A 255 -3.65 -12.67 -10.52
CA ALA A 255 -3.18 -13.56 -11.59
C ALA A 255 -2.94 -14.98 -11.08
N SER A 256 -2.55 -15.17 -9.81
CA SER A 256 -2.39 -16.50 -9.21
C SER A 256 -3.71 -17.27 -9.16
N TYR A 257 -4.84 -16.59 -8.94
CA TYR A 257 -6.17 -17.19 -9.07
C TYR A 257 -6.45 -17.61 -10.51
N ILE A 258 -6.27 -16.70 -11.47
CA ILE A 258 -6.56 -16.93 -12.88
C ILE A 258 -5.76 -18.14 -13.40
N VAL A 259 -4.47 -18.20 -13.07
CA VAL A 259 -3.59 -19.31 -13.45
C VAL A 259 -3.96 -20.59 -12.68
N GLY A 260 -4.21 -20.51 -11.38
CA GLY A 260 -4.49 -21.67 -10.53
C GLY A 260 -5.83 -22.35 -10.80
N THR A 261 -6.79 -21.62 -11.37
CA THR A 261 -8.12 -22.15 -11.77
C THR A 261 -8.26 -22.42 -13.27
N ASP A 262 -7.21 -22.16 -14.07
CA ASP A 262 -7.25 -22.12 -15.54
C ASP A 262 -8.42 -21.27 -16.08
N ALA A 263 -8.73 -20.16 -15.39
CA ALA A 263 -9.81 -19.24 -15.77
C ALA A 263 -9.52 -18.57 -17.12
N PRO A 264 -10.55 -18.01 -17.79
CA PRO A 264 -10.36 -17.25 -19.02
C PRO A 264 -9.27 -16.18 -18.86
N GLY A 265 -8.24 -16.23 -19.71
CA GLY A 265 -7.06 -15.38 -19.62
C GLY A 265 -5.79 -16.07 -19.10
N ALA A 266 -5.89 -17.26 -18.49
CA ALA A 266 -4.71 -18.02 -18.04
C ALA A 266 -3.71 -18.31 -19.19
N ALA A 267 -4.22 -18.56 -20.40
CA ALA A 267 -3.40 -18.75 -21.60
C ALA A 267 -2.63 -17.48 -21.99
N GLN A 268 -3.20 -16.29 -21.79
CA GLN A 268 -2.54 -15.01 -22.06
C GLN A 268 -1.36 -14.80 -21.10
N PHE A 269 -1.50 -15.26 -19.85
CA PHE A 269 -0.40 -15.31 -18.89
C PHE A 269 0.58 -16.46 -19.11
N ARG A 270 0.42 -17.25 -20.18
CA ARG A 270 1.22 -18.45 -20.44
C ARG A 270 1.19 -19.42 -19.26
N ARG A 271 0.07 -19.45 -18.53
CA ARG A 271 -0.14 -20.25 -17.31
C ARG A 271 0.94 -20.04 -16.23
N LYS A 272 1.47 -18.81 -16.14
CA LYS A 272 2.43 -18.40 -15.12
C LYS A 272 2.05 -17.03 -14.56
N ILE A 273 2.40 -16.77 -13.31
CA ILE A 273 2.22 -15.45 -12.73
C ILE A 273 3.13 -14.46 -13.47
N PRO A 274 2.61 -13.37 -14.06
CA PRO A 274 3.42 -12.44 -14.83
C PRO A 274 4.38 -11.66 -13.93
N SER A 275 5.57 -11.34 -14.44
CA SER A 275 6.50 -10.42 -13.79
C SER A 275 5.97 -8.99 -13.83
N ILE A 276 6.52 -8.10 -13.00
CA ILE A 276 6.16 -6.68 -13.00
C ILE A 276 6.33 -6.07 -14.39
N PHE A 277 7.43 -6.35 -15.09
CA PHE A 277 7.65 -5.87 -16.45
C PHE A 277 6.60 -6.39 -17.44
N ARG A 278 6.15 -7.64 -17.30
CA ARG A 278 5.06 -8.16 -18.13
C ARG A 278 3.72 -7.52 -17.83
N ILE A 279 3.46 -7.19 -16.57
CA ILE A 279 2.27 -6.43 -16.20
C ILE A 279 2.31 -5.03 -16.84
N GLN A 280 3.46 -4.36 -16.80
CA GLN A 280 3.66 -3.08 -17.48
C GLN A 280 3.40 -3.21 -18.99
N ASP A 281 4.01 -4.20 -19.65
CA ASP A 281 3.75 -4.49 -21.08
C ASP A 281 2.24 -4.67 -21.35
N TYR A 282 1.51 -5.41 -20.50
CA TYR A 282 0.07 -5.62 -20.68
C TYR A 282 -0.74 -4.35 -20.53
N ILE A 283 -0.40 -3.49 -19.57
CA ILE A 283 -1.06 -2.20 -19.36
C ILE A 283 -0.82 -1.28 -20.57
N GLU A 284 0.42 -1.21 -21.05
CA GLU A 284 0.80 -0.40 -22.22
C GLU A 284 0.10 -0.88 -23.49
N ASN A 285 0.12 -2.19 -23.75
CA ASN A 285 -0.58 -2.77 -24.89
C ASN A 285 -2.10 -2.50 -24.82
N ALA A 286 -2.71 -2.56 -23.63
CA ALA A 286 -4.11 -2.23 -23.46
C ALA A 286 -4.40 -0.77 -23.83
N TRP A 287 -3.53 0.17 -23.44
CA TRP A 287 -3.64 1.57 -23.84
C TRP A 287 -3.49 1.78 -25.35
N ASP A 288 -2.53 1.10 -25.98
CA ASP A 288 -2.34 1.15 -27.44
C ASP A 288 -3.57 0.61 -28.19
N MET A 289 -4.27 -0.36 -27.60
CA MET A 289 -5.54 -0.90 -28.12
C MET A 289 -6.75 0.00 -27.85
N GLY A 290 -6.58 1.14 -27.18
CA GLY A 290 -7.68 2.05 -26.82
C GLY A 290 -8.54 1.56 -25.65
N ILE A 291 -8.13 0.49 -24.97
CA ILE A 291 -8.77 0.03 -23.75
C ILE A 291 -8.47 1.06 -22.66
N ASN A 292 -9.52 1.57 -22.01
CA ASN A 292 -9.50 2.72 -21.09
C ASN A 292 -9.50 4.12 -21.73
N ALA A 293 -10.09 4.30 -22.92
CA ALA A 293 -10.63 5.63 -23.24
C ALA A 293 -11.64 6.07 -22.16
N HIS A 294 -12.47 5.13 -21.66
CA HIS A 294 -13.22 5.21 -20.39
C HIS A 294 -13.42 3.78 -19.82
N GLY A 295 -12.71 3.45 -18.73
CA GLY A 295 -12.61 2.18 -17.97
C GLY A 295 -13.64 1.04 -18.21
N SER A 296 -13.16 -0.13 -18.69
CA SER A 296 -13.95 -1.35 -18.90
C SER A 296 -13.67 -2.49 -17.90
N CYS A 297 -13.35 -2.17 -16.65
CA CYS A 297 -13.39 -3.15 -15.54
C CYS A 297 -14.55 -2.79 -14.60
N GLU A 298 -15.14 -3.78 -13.93
CA GLU A 298 -16.06 -3.55 -12.80
C GLU A 298 -15.27 -2.98 -11.60
N VAL A 299 -14.91 -1.70 -11.72
CA VAL A 299 -14.33 -0.90 -10.66
C VAL A 299 -15.48 -0.30 -9.88
N GLN A 300 -15.56 -0.64 -8.61
CA GLN A 300 -16.52 -0.04 -7.70
C GLN A 300 -15.79 0.90 -6.75
N ALA A 301 -16.12 2.19 -6.85
CA ALA A 301 -15.62 3.22 -5.92
C ALA A 301 -16.63 3.44 -4.80
N PHE A 302 -16.14 3.54 -3.57
CA PHE A 302 -16.89 3.92 -2.40
C PHE A 302 -16.36 5.26 -1.93
N LYS A 303 -17.17 6.31 -2.11
CA LYS A 303 -16.86 7.65 -1.63
C LYS A 303 -18.03 8.12 -0.80
N ASN A 304 -17.76 8.52 0.44
CA ASN A 304 -18.76 9.23 1.22
C ASN A 304 -18.08 10.27 2.12
N PRO A 305 -18.50 11.56 2.06
CA PRO A 305 -18.00 12.57 2.98
C PRO A 305 -18.39 12.32 4.44
N GLU A 306 -19.40 11.48 4.71
CA GLU A 306 -19.74 11.07 6.08
C GLU A 306 -18.83 9.92 6.58
N PRO A 307 -18.15 10.11 7.73
CA PRO A 307 -17.38 9.04 8.36
C PRO A 307 -18.24 7.79 8.58
N ARG A 308 -17.65 6.60 8.40
CA ARG A 308 -18.24 5.25 8.62
C ARG A 308 -19.22 4.74 7.55
N ALA A 309 -19.79 5.60 6.72
CA ALA A 309 -20.72 5.17 5.68
C ALA A 309 -20.02 4.43 4.52
N ALA A 310 -18.83 4.91 4.11
CA ALA A 310 -18.02 4.27 3.07
C ALA A 310 -17.53 2.87 3.50
N GLU A 311 -17.03 2.74 4.72
CA GLU A 311 -16.60 1.47 5.31
C GLU A 311 -17.76 0.46 5.37
N THR A 312 -18.91 0.86 5.90
CA THR A 312 -20.07 -0.03 6.03
C THR A 312 -20.51 -0.54 4.66
N SER A 313 -20.55 0.34 3.66
CA SER A 313 -20.90 -0.01 2.27
C SER A 313 -19.89 -0.98 1.65
N LEU A 314 -18.59 -0.76 1.88
CA LEU A 314 -17.52 -1.66 1.46
C LEU A 314 -17.71 -3.06 2.08
N LEU A 315 -17.82 -3.15 3.41
CA LEU A 315 -17.97 -4.42 4.12
C LEU A 315 -19.20 -5.20 3.65
N GLN A 316 -20.35 -4.54 3.55
CA GLN A 316 -21.58 -5.17 3.05
C GLN A 316 -21.45 -5.65 1.59
N THR A 317 -20.71 -4.92 0.76
CA THR A 317 -20.53 -5.28 -0.64
C THR A 317 -19.60 -6.47 -0.81
N ILE A 318 -18.52 -6.52 -0.04
CA ILE A 318 -17.60 -7.67 0.00
C ILE A 318 -18.30 -8.91 0.58
N GLU A 319 -19.11 -8.74 1.62
CA GLU A 319 -19.93 -9.84 2.15
C GLU A 319 -20.88 -10.40 1.08
N ARG A 320 -21.64 -9.54 0.41
CA ARG A 320 -22.56 -9.95 -0.67
C ARG A 320 -21.81 -10.64 -1.82
N TYR A 321 -20.62 -10.16 -2.17
CA TYR A 321 -19.79 -10.78 -3.19
C TYR A 321 -19.46 -12.23 -2.81
N PHE A 322 -18.94 -12.49 -1.61
CA PHE A 322 -18.60 -13.86 -1.22
C PHE A 322 -19.83 -14.75 -0.98
N GLN A 323 -20.94 -14.17 -0.52
CA GLN A 323 -22.22 -14.88 -0.38
C GLN A 323 -22.82 -15.33 -1.72
N SER A 324 -22.42 -14.73 -2.85
CA SER A 324 -22.99 -15.04 -4.16
C SER A 324 -22.57 -16.41 -4.73
N SER A 325 -21.48 -17.00 -4.22
CA SER A 325 -21.02 -18.33 -4.60
C SER A 325 -21.77 -19.41 -3.84
N GLU A 326 -21.85 -20.62 -4.40
CA GLU A 326 -22.27 -21.80 -3.64
C GLU A 326 -21.34 -22.04 -2.45
N HIS A 327 -21.91 -22.31 -1.29
CA HIS A 327 -21.19 -22.56 -0.04
C HIS A 327 -22.08 -23.31 0.97
N ASP A 328 -21.47 -23.97 1.95
CA ASP A 328 -22.20 -24.57 3.07
C ASP A 328 -22.61 -23.49 4.08
N SER A 329 -23.89 -23.15 4.11
CA SER A 329 -24.44 -22.13 5.02
C SER A 329 -24.27 -22.49 6.50
N ARG A 330 -24.17 -23.79 6.84
CA ARG A 330 -24.00 -24.27 8.22
C ARG A 330 -22.54 -24.24 8.68
N ALA A 331 -21.60 -24.18 7.76
CA ALA A 331 -20.18 -24.11 8.10
C ALA A 331 -19.84 -22.74 8.73
N LYS A 332 -19.04 -22.78 9.81
CA LYS A 332 -18.49 -21.56 10.44
C LYS A 332 -17.60 -20.78 9.46
N VAL A 333 -16.78 -21.50 8.70
CA VAL A 333 -15.91 -20.90 7.67
C VAL A 333 -16.29 -21.48 6.32
N ARG A 334 -16.52 -20.59 5.36
CA ARG A 334 -17.12 -20.90 4.05
C ARG A 334 -16.11 -20.59 2.96
N GLY A 335 -15.41 -21.62 2.49
CA GLY A 335 -14.61 -21.52 1.29
C GLY A 335 -15.51 -21.38 0.06
N THR A 336 -15.18 -20.45 -0.82
CA THR A 336 -15.89 -20.20 -2.09
C THR A 336 -14.99 -20.54 -3.26
N SER A 337 -15.57 -20.64 -4.47
CA SER A 337 -14.78 -20.73 -5.70
C SER A 337 -14.44 -19.36 -6.30
N LEU A 338 -14.71 -18.26 -5.57
CA LEU A 338 -14.60 -16.91 -6.10
C LEU A 338 -13.15 -16.40 -6.14
N PRO A 339 -12.84 -15.49 -7.06
CA PRO A 339 -11.58 -14.77 -7.07
C PRO A 339 -11.39 -13.90 -5.81
N PRO A 340 -10.14 -13.58 -5.45
CA PRO A 340 -9.86 -12.51 -4.50
C PRO A 340 -10.22 -11.15 -5.11
N VAL A 341 -10.37 -10.13 -4.27
CA VAL A 341 -10.75 -8.77 -4.70
C VAL A 341 -9.57 -7.83 -4.54
N TYR A 342 -9.21 -7.11 -5.60
CA TYR A 342 -8.21 -6.04 -5.51
C TYR A 342 -8.82 -4.88 -4.72
N PHE A 343 -8.11 -4.38 -3.70
CA PHE A 343 -8.58 -3.33 -2.81
C PHE A 343 -7.57 -2.20 -2.74
N GLN A 344 -8.03 -0.99 -2.98
CA GLN A 344 -7.25 0.23 -2.96
C GLN A 344 -7.88 1.22 -1.99
N HIS A 345 -7.03 1.85 -1.21
CA HIS A 345 -7.33 3.11 -0.56
C HIS A 345 -6.14 4.04 -0.79
N ARG A 346 -6.24 5.25 -0.25
CA ARG A 346 -5.15 6.21 -0.38
C ARG A 346 -3.86 5.67 0.25
N GLY A 347 -2.77 5.69 -0.51
CA GLY A 347 -1.42 5.34 -0.05
C GLY A 347 -1.05 3.85 -0.13
N HIS A 348 -2.03 2.94 -0.20
CA HIS A 348 -1.73 1.49 -0.22
C HIS A 348 -2.80 0.67 -0.94
N SER A 349 -2.41 -0.52 -1.39
CA SER A 349 -3.31 -1.50 -1.98
C SER A 349 -3.07 -2.87 -1.38
N LEU A 350 -4.16 -3.63 -1.28
CA LEU A 350 -4.24 -4.93 -0.66
C LEU A 350 -5.05 -5.88 -1.56
N THR A 351 -5.01 -7.17 -1.22
CA THR A 351 -5.86 -8.18 -1.85
C THR A 351 -6.80 -8.76 -0.80
N ILE A 352 -8.11 -8.50 -0.92
CA ILE A 352 -9.12 -9.09 -0.04
C ILE A 352 -9.29 -10.57 -0.44
N ILE A 353 -8.99 -11.45 0.50
CA ILE A 353 -9.14 -12.90 0.39
C ILE A 353 -10.40 -13.42 1.08
N GLY A 354 -11.13 -12.56 1.79
CA GLY A 354 -12.32 -12.96 2.51
C GLY A 354 -12.89 -11.87 3.41
N ILE A 355 -13.91 -12.24 4.16
CA ILE A 355 -14.54 -11.38 5.17
C ILE A 355 -14.97 -12.20 6.36
N GLU A 356 -14.77 -11.64 7.54
CA GLU A 356 -15.12 -12.24 8.82
C GLU A 356 -16.20 -11.40 9.52
N LYS A 357 -17.21 -12.10 10.07
CA LYS A 357 -18.12 -11.56 11.08
C LYS A 357 -17.72 -12.11 12.44
N ARG A 358 -17.47 -11.22 13.39
CA ARG A 358 -17.15 -11.57 14.78
C ARG A 358 -18.40 -11.71 15.64
N LEU A 359 -18.29 -12.39 16.77
CA LEU A 359 -19.41 -12.63 17.71
C LEU A 359 -19.96 -11.34 18.35
N ASP A 360 -19.12 -10.32 18.49
CA ASP A 360 -19.53 -8.98 18.96
C ASP A 360 -20.27 -8.17 17.88
N GLY A 361 -20.41 -8.73 16.67
CA GLY A 361 -21.05 -8.08 15.53
C GLY A 361 -20.10 -7.27 14.66
N ALA A 362 -18.83 -7.11 15.03
CA ALA A 362 -17.84 -6.43 14.17
C ALA A 362 -17.60 -7.24 12.89
N MET A 363 -17.33 -6.52 11.79
CA MET A 363 -16.91 -7.12 10.51
C MET A 363 -15.47 -6.71 10.22
N GLU A 364 -14.68 -7.64 9.72
CA GLU A 364 -13.28 -7.41 9.37
C GLU A 364 -13.01 -8.02 7.99
N LEU A 365 -12.29 -7.28 7.15
CA LEU A 365 -11.75 -7.83 5.92
C LEU A 365 -10.60 -8.78 6.24
N LEU A 366 -10.54 -9.89 5.52
CA LEU A 366 -9.37 -10.77 5.49
C LEU A 366 -8.55 -10.41 4.25
N VAL A 367 -7.29 -10.03 4.43
CA VAL A 367 -6.45 -9.49 3.37
C VAL A 367 -5.09 -10.17 3.31
N PHE A 368 -4.55 -10.23 2.11
CA PHE A 368 -3.12 -10.32 1.86
C PHE A 368 -2.56 -8.92 1.63
N ASP A 369 -1.47 -8.63 2.34
CA ASP A 369 -0.80 -7.34 2.31
C ASP A 369 0.61 -7.54 1.74
N PRO A 370 0.89 -7.04 0.52
CA PRO A 370 2.16 -7.28 -0.13
C PRO A 370 3.34 -6.63 0.61
N VAL A 371 3.12 -5.76 1.61
CA VAL A 371 4.20 -5.22 2.42
C VAL A 371 4.83 -6.28 3.33
N PHE A 372 4.03 -7.20 3.85
CA PHE A 372 4.47 -8.15 4.87
C PHE A 372 4.64 -9.55 4.28
N ARG A 373 5.57 -10.32 4.84
CA ARG A 373 5.68 -11.77 4.58
C ARG A 373 4.80 -12.55 5.54
N ASP A 374 4.45 -13.75 5.13
CA ASP A 374 3.82 -14.69 6.05
C ASP A 374 4.84 -15.13 7.11
N PRO A 375 4.51 -15.01 8.42
CA PRO A 375 5.41 -15.40 9.49
C PRO A 375 5.60 -16.92 9.52
N ASP A 376 6.75 -17.38 10.02
CA ASP A 376 7.05 -18.81 10.16
C ASP A 376 6.04 -19.56 11.05
N SER A 377 5.44 -18.84 12.00
CA SER A 377 4.36 -19.35 12.84
C SER A 377 3.13 -19.81 12.03
N ILE A 378 2.92 -19.26 10.83
CA ILE A 378 1.86 -19.59 9.88
C ILE A 378 2.36 -20.56 8.81
N THR A 379 3.47 -20.25 8.13
CA THR A 379 3.95 -21.01 6.97
C THR A 379 4.29 -22.46 7.31
N ARG A 380 4.72 -22.74 8.55
CA ARG A 380 4.98 -24.10 9.05
C ARG A 380 3.76 -25.03 9.02
N TYR A 381 2.55 -24.47 8.95
CA TYR A 381 1.31 -25.24 8.90
C TYR A 381 0.80 -25.50 7.48
N VAL A 382 1.46 -24.99 6.44
CA VAL A 382 1.08 -25.28 5.06
C VAL A 382 1.08 -26.79 4.81
N GLY A 383 -0.05 -27.33 4.35
CA GLY A 383 -0.25 -28.76 4.14
C GLY A 383 -0.39 -29.59 5.42
N ARG A 384 -0.51 -28.97 6.60
CA ARG A 384 -0.63 -29.64 7.90
C ARG A 384 -1.90 -29.20 8.63
N LYS A 385 -2.29 -29.98 9.64
CA LYS A 385 -3.37 -29.59 10.55
C LYS A 385 -2.87 -28.51 11.51
N VAL A 386 -3.58 -27.39 11.58
CA VAL A 386 -3.23 -26.28 12.47
C VAL A 386 -3.71 -26.58 13.88
N LYS A 387 -2.84 -26.37 14.87
CA LYS A 387 -3.20 -26.30 16.29
C LYS A 387 -2.46 -25.10 16.88
N HIS A 388 -3.15 -23.98 17.06
CA HIS A 388 -2.53 -22.75 17.53
C HIS A 388 -3.12 -22.31 18.87
N LYS A 389 -2.27 -22.03 19.87
CA LYS A 389 -2.71 -21.62 21.22
C LYS A 389 -3.57 -20.36 21.20
N ASN A 390 -3.20 -19.40 20.34
CA ASN A 390 -3.92 -18.13 20.19
C ASN A 390 -4.21 -17.84 18.70
N PRO A 391 -5.30 -18.39 18.13
CA PRO A 391 -5.60 -18.23 16.71
C PRO A 391 -5.86 -16.77 16.32
N ASP A 392 -6.41 -15.96 17.22
CA ASP A 392 -6.71 -14.56 16.94
C ASP A 392 -5.45 -13.69 16.81
N LEU A 393 -4.41 -14.00 17.58
CA LEU A 393 -3.10 -13.35 17.43
C LEU A 393 -2.46 -13.71 16.08
N ALA A 394 -2.54 -14.98 15.67
CA ALA A 394 -2.03 -15.46 14.39
C ALA A 394 -2.77 -14.84 13.18
N LEU A 395 -4.07 -14.57 13.35
CA LEU A 395 -4.90 -13.92 12.33
C LEU A 395 -4.73 -12.40 12.26
N LYS A 396 -4.06 -11.77 13.24
CA LYS A 396 -3.92 -10.30 13.35
C LYS A 396 -3.34 -9.69 12.07
N LEU A 397 -2.33 -10.31 11.47
CA LEU A 397 -1.66 -9.81 10.25
C LEU A 397 -2.63 -9.73 9.05
N TYR A 398 -3.63 -10.61 9.01
CA TYR A 398 -4.57 -10.74 7.88
C TYR A 398 -5.89 -9.98 8.09
N ARG A 399 -6.17 -9.46 9.30
CA ARG A 399 -7.43 -8.76 9.61
C ARG A 399 -7.31 -7.26 9.40
N ARG A 400 -8.34 -6.65 8.80
CA ARG A 400 -8.53 -5.20 8.70
C ARG A 400 -9.96 -4.86 9.11
N GLY A 401 -10.14 -4.30 10.30
CA GLY A 401 -11.44 -3.91 10.87
C GLY A 401 -11.68 -2.40 10.93
N ASP A 402 -12.72 -1.98 11.65
CA ASP A 402 -13.17 -0.57 11.77
C ASP A 402 -12.05 0.40 12.17
N LYS A 403 -11.16 -0.01 13.08
CA LYS A 403 -10.02 0.82 13.48
C LYS A 403 -9.09 1.19 12.30
N TYR A 404 -8.93 0.28 11.36
CA TYR A 404 -8.11 0.47 10.16
C TYR A 404 -8.89 1.21 9.08
N LEU A 405 -10.11 0.76 8.77
CA LEU A 405 -10.89 1.28 7.65
C LEU A 405 -11.35 2.73 7.87
N LYS A 406 -11.71 3.12 9.10
CA LYS A 406 -12.15 4.49 9.40
C LYS A 406 -11.12 5.59 9.12
N LYS A 407 -9.85 5.21 8.91
CA LYS A 407 -8.76 6.14 8.57
C LYS A 407 -8.89 6.70 7.16
N TYR A 408 -9.67 6.04 6.30
CA TYR A 408 -9.78 6.42 4.89
C TYR A 408 -11.22 6.82 4.55
N PRO A 409 -11.40 7.97 3.87
CA PRO A 409 -12.72 8.43 3.44
C PRO A 409 -13.21 7.75 2.16
N GLU A 410 -12.30 7.13 1.40
CA GLU A 410 -12.57 6.59 0.07
C GLU A 410 -11.86 5.25 -0.14
N PHE A 411 -12.54 4.37 -0.89
CA PHE A 411 -12.06 3.05 -1.26
C PHE A 411 -12.37 2.74 -2.72
N GLU A 412 -11.52 1.97 -3.38
CA GLU A 412 -11.81 1.38 -4.68
C GLU A 412 -11.58 -0.13 -4.62
N VAL A 413 -12.50 -0.90 -5.21
CA VAL A 413 -12.34 -2.34 -5.37
C VAL A 413 -12.47 -2.73 -6.84
N LEU A 414 -11.70 -3.75 -7.24
CA LEU A 414 -11.81 -4.38 -8.54
C LEU A 414 -11.99 -5.89 -8.34
N ARG A 415 -13.06 -6.41 -8.94
CA ARG A 415 -13.43 -7.83 -8.89
C ARG A 415 -13.24 -8.44 -10.27
N LEU A 416 -12.84 -9.71 -10.32
CA LEU A 416 -12.84 -10.47 -11.56
C LEU A 416 -14.26 -10.99 -11.80
N GLY A 417 -14.76 -10.81 -13.03
CA GLY A 417 -16.11 -11.21 -13.45
C GLY A 417 -16.19 -12.58 -14.09
#